data_AF-A0AAV9RTA4-F1
#
_entry.id   AF-A0AAV9RTA4-F1
#
_cell.length_a   1.000
_cell.length_b   1.000
_cell.length_c   1.000
_cell.angle_alpha   90.00
_cell.angle_beta   90.00
_cell.angle_gamma   90.00
#
_symmetry.space_group_name_H-M   'P 1'
#
loop_
_entity.id
_entity.type
_entity.pdbx_description
1 polymer ?
#
loop_
_entity_poly.entity_id
_entity_poly.type
_entity_poly.pdbx_seq_one_letter_code
_entity_poly.pdbx_strand_id
1 'polypeptide(L)'
;MPRMRRKAFVALFLFTLFIFGTMMGLRTLKPSDGFSDLAPGMDFIGERTERKRLDEKDALASPAQFRSGGSDTKVVFTKSDRDSSIFYDVHIFYYLWYGSPSMDNKYIHWDHPLVPHWDPKNAASHAQGRHTPPEDIASSFYPELGPYSSRDPKVLESHMAQIEAAASAGNHSRPEWKIT
;
A
#
# COMPACT_ATOMS: atom_id res chain seq x y z
N MET A 1 -23.29 39.10 -53.33
CA MET A 1 -22.96 38.06 -52.32
C MET A 1 -21.88 38.48 -51.29
N PRO A 2 -22.07 39.50 -50.43
CA PRO A 2 -21.11 39.82 -49.35
C PRO A 2 -21.54 39.39 -47.93
N ARG A 3 -22.84 39.13 -47.70
CA ARG A 3 -23.41 38.79 -46.38
C ARG A 3 -22.99 37.40 -45.86
N MET A 4 -22.88 36.40 -46.73
CA MET A 4 -22.48 35.04 -46.32
C MET A 4 -21.01 34.95 -45.92
N ARG A 5 -20.15 35.74 -46.57
CA ARG A 5 -18.72 35.81 -46.25
C ARG A 5 -18.48 36.36 -44.84
N ARG A 6 -19.22 37.41 -44.44
CA ARG A 6 -19.14 37.97 -43.08
C ARG A 6 -19.55 36.96 -42.00
N LYS A 7 -20.63 36.19 -42.23
CA LYS A 7 -21.05 35.15 -41.28
C LYS A 7 -20.03 34.02 -41.16
N ALA A 8 -19.41 33.61 -42.27
CA ALA A 8 -18.35 32.61 -42.26
C ALA A 8 -17.09 33.10 -41.52
N PHE A 9 -16.69 34.36 -41.71
CA PHE A 9 -15.56 34.94 -40.97
C PHE A 9 -15.85 35.10 -39.48
N VAL A 10 -17.07 35.49 -39.11
CA VAL A 10 -17.48 35.57 -37.70
C VAL A 10 -17.48 34.18 -37.06
N ALA A 11 -18.00 33.16 -37.75
CA ALA A 11 -17.98 31.79 -37.26
C ALA A 11 -16.54 31.25 -37.09
N LEU A 12 -15.65 31.50 -38.05
CA LEU A 12 -14.24 31.11 -37.97
C LEU A 12 -13.55 31.80 -36.78
N PHE A 13 -13.81 33.09 -36.58
CA PHE A 13 -13.23 33.86 -35.48
C PHE A 13 -13.69 33.33 -34.12
N LEU A 14 -14.98 33.06 -33.95
CA LEU A 14 -15.52 32.46 -32.72
C LEU A 14 -14.93 31.06 -32.47
N PHE A 15 -14.76 30.26 -33.51
CA PHE A 15 -14.12 28.94 -33.42
C PHE A 15 -12.66 29.04 -32.98
N THR A 16 -11.91 29.99 -33.53
CA THR A 16 -10.51 30.23 -33.11
C THR A 16 -10.41 30.72 -31.66
N LEU A 17 -11.31 31.60 -31.22
CA LEU A 17 -11.37 32.05 -29.83
C LEU A 17 -11.71 30.91 -28.87
N PHE A 18 -12.59 29.99 -29.28
CA PHE A 18 -12.93 28.83 -28.47
C PHE A 18 -11.75 27.86 -28.30
N ILE A 19 -11.02 27.55 -29.38
CA ILE A 19 -9.82 26.70 -29.31
C ILE A 19 -8.73 27.35 -28.46
N PHE A 20 -8.47 28.65 -28.65
CA PHE A 20 -7.47 29.35 -27.85
C PHE A 20 -7.88 29.47 -26.38
N GLY A 21 -9.16 29.75 -26.10
CA GLY A 21 -9.69 29.85 -24.74
C GLY A 21 -9.62 28.52 -23.99
N THR A 22 -9.98 27.41 -24.64
CA THR A 22 -9.87 26.06 -24.06
C THR A 22 -8.42 25.66 -23.84
N MET A 23 -7.51 25.95 -24.79
CA MET A 23 -6.08 25.68 -24.63
C MET A 23 -5.40 26.54 -23.55
N MET A 24 -5.77 27.82 -23.40
CA MET A 24 -5.33 28.64 -22.28
C MET A 24 -5.91 28.15 -20.96
N GLY A 25 -7.19 27.77 -20.93
CA GLY A 25 -7.85 27.19 -19.76
C GLY A 25 -7.14 25.93 -19.25
N LEU A 26 -6.92 24.95 -20.14
CA LEU A 26 -6.21 23.71 -19.79
C LEU A 26 -4.75 23.97 -19.35
N ARG A 27 -4.07 24.97 -19.91
CA ARG A 27 -2.69 25.33 -19.50
C ARG A 27 -2.62 26.06 -18.17
N THR A 28 -3.70 26.71 -17.73
CA THR A 28 -3.79 27.36 -16.40
C THR A 28 -4.24 26.41 -15.30
N LEU A 29 -4.70 25.20 -15.65
CA LEU A 29 -4.90 24.14 -14.67
C LEU A 29 -3.52 23.65 -14.23
N LYS A 30 -3.11 24.05 -13.02
CA LYS A 30 -2.07 23.35 -12.28
C LYS A 30 -2.40 21.85 -12.30
N PRO A 31 -1.44 20.95 -12.52
CA PRO A 31 -1.62 19.56 -12.11
C PRO A 31 -1.97 19.63 -10.63
N SER A 32 -3.19 19.25 -10.28
CA SER A 32 -3.51 18.98 -8.89
C SER A 32 -2.68 17.75 -8.55
N ASP A 33 -1.56 17.97 -7.87
CA ASP A 33 -0.93 16.93 -7.09
C ASP A 33 -2.00 16.36 -6.15
N GLY A 34 -2.18 15.05 -6.18
CA GLY A 34 -2.88 14.32 -5.13
C GLY A 34 -4.32 13.94 -5.42
N PHE A 35 -4.55 13.10 -6.43
CA PHE A 35 -5.63 12.11 -6.34
C PHE A 35 -5.15 10.99 -5.38
N SER A 36 -5.02 11.29 -4.09
CA SER A 36 -4.63 10.30 -3.07
C SER A 36 -5.16 10.57 -1.65
N ASP A 37 -5.70 11.73 -1.31
CA ASP A 37 -6.17 12.01 0.05
C ASP A 37 -7.68 11.83 0.25
N LEU A 38 -8.17 10.61 0.00
CA LEU A 38 -9.44 10.15 0.59
C LEU A 38 -9.28 8.75 1.20
N ALA A 39 -8.25 8.59 2.04
CA ALA A 39 -8.36 7.73 3.20
C ALA A 39 -8.93 8.58 4.36
N PRO A 40 -10.11 8.26 4.92
CA PRO A 40 -10.61 8.97 6.09
C PRO A 40 -9.69 8.70 7.29
N GLY A 41 -8.97 9.72 7.79
CA GLY A 41 -8.51 9.70 9.19
C GLY A 41 -7.08 10.11 9.54
N MET A 42 -6.41 11.01 8.82
CA MET A 42 -5.11 11.54 9.29
C MET A 42 -5.00 13.06 9.11
N ASP A 43 -5.33 13.79 10.18
CA ASP A 43 -5.03 15.21 10.33
C ASP A 43 -3.71 15.40 11.11
N PHE A 44 -2.74 15.99 10.41
CA PHE A 44 -1.70 16.95 10.82
C PHE A 44 -1.03 16.86 12.20
N ILE A 45 0.30 16.66 12.20
CA ILE A 45 1.24 17.64 12.77
C ILE A 45 2.40 17.86 11.80
N GLY A 46 2.40 19.03 11.18
CA GLY A 46 3.51 19.56 10.41
C GLY A 46 4.44 20.42 11.26
N GLU A 47 5.73 20.19 11.03
CA GLU A 47 6.76 21.19 10.80
C GLU A 47 7.45 21.94 11.98
N ARG A 48 8.79 21.99 11.82
CA ARG A 48 9.67 23.15 12.02
C ARG A 48 10.51 23.18 13.31
N THR A 49 11.80 22.88 13.17
CA THR A 49 12.87 23.90 13.10
C THR A 49 14.23 23.29 13.45
N GLU A 50 15.08 23.11 12.43
CA GLU A 50 16.52 23.06 12.59
C GLU A 50 17.01 24.26 13.43
N ARG A 51 17.82 24.01 14.46
CA ARG A 51 18.83 24.97 14.90
C ARG A 51 19.98 24.28 15.64
N LYS A 52 21.15 24.37 14.99
CA LYS A 52 22.46 24.71 15.59
C LYS A 52 23.33 23.55 16.10
N ARG A 53 24.23 23.13 15.21
CA ARG A 53 25.59 22.65 15.54
C ARG A 53 26.32 23.64 16.43
N LEU A 54 26.93 23.12 17.50
CA LEU A 54 28.13 23.55 18.22
C LEU A 54 28.62 22.26 18.91
N ASP A 55 29.88 21.95 19.12
CA ASP A 55 31.16 22.27 18.52
C ASP A 55 32.11 21.18 19.05
N GLU A 56 33.20 20.96 18.34
CA GLU A 56 34.12 19.81 18.40
C GLU A 56 35.18 19.92 19.53
N LYS A 57 35.80 18.76 19.88
CA LYS A 57 37.09 18.50 20.60
C LYS A 57 36.96 17.61 21.84
N ASP A 58 37.80 16.60 22.13
CA ASP A 58 39.08 16.14 21.59
C ASP A 58 39.36 14.69 22.09
N ALA A 59 40.36 14.06 21.47
CA ALA A 59 41.20 12.93 21.97
C ALA A 59 41.05 11.54 21.28
N LEU A 60 41.71 11.46 20.12
CA LEU A 60 42.67 10.44 19.66
C LEU A 60 42.75 9.07 20.37
N ALA A 61 42.53 8.00 19.58
CA ALA A 61 43.52 6.93 19.35
C ALA A 61 43.16 6.12 18.09
N SER A 62 44.17 5.78 17.29
CA SER A 62 44.14 4.92 16.08
C SER A 62 45.53 4.26 15.96
N PRO A 63 45.78 3.21 15.15
CA PRO A 63 44.90 2.23 14.50
C PRO A 63 45.30 0.77 14.79
N ALA A 64 44.54 -0.16 14.20
CA ALA A 64 44.89 -1.54 13.85
C ALA A 64 44.36 -2.64 14.78
N GLN A 65 43.18 -3.15 14.43
CA GLN A 65 43.02 -4.59 14.26
C GLN A 65 42.12 -4.87 13.05
N PHE A 66 42.63 -5.77 12.22
CA PHE A 66 42.20 -6.09 10.87
C PHE A 66 41.11 -7.17 10.94
N ARG A 67 40.02 -6.96 10.18
CA ARG A 67 39.02 -7.94 9.71
C ARG A 67 38.07 -8.57 10.73
N SER A 68 36.78 -8.24 10.57
CA SER A 68 35.84 -9.21 10.03
C SER A 68 34.61 -8.48 9.46
N GLY A 69 34.23 -8.80 8.23
CA GLY A 69 32.98 -8.32 7.63
C GLY A 69 31.81 -8.94 8.39
N GLY A 70 31.15 -8.14 9.21
CA GLY A 70 29.91 -8.50 9.88
C GLY A 70 28.84 -7.53 9.43
N SER A 71 27.77 -8.07 8.86
CA SER A 71 26.49 -7.38 8.63
C SER A 71 26.18 -6.41 9.77
N ASP A 72 25.90 -5.14 9.45
CA ASP A 72 25.42 -4.09 10.36
C ASP A 72 24.00 -4.36 10.89
N THR A 73 23.63 -5.63 11.08
CA THR A 73 22.45 -6.01 11.81
C THR A 73 22.73 -5.79 13.28
N LYS A 74 22.42 -4.57 13.75
CA LYS A 74 22.30 -4.22 15.16
C LYS A 74 21.33 -5.22 15.80
N VAL A 75 21.86 -6.32 16.34
CA VAL A 75 21.10 -7.29 17.13
C VAL A 75 20.68 -6.55 18.39
N VAL A 76 19.51 -5.93 18.34
CA VAL A 76 18.85 -5.40 19.53
C VAL A 76 18.37 -6.63 20.29
N PHE A 77 19.21 -7.11 21.20
CA PHE A 77 18.80 -8.06 22.22
C PHE A 77 17.77 -7.37 23.12
N THR A 78 16.50 -7.37 22.70
CA THR A 78 15.38 -7.13 23.60
C THR A 78 15.40 -8.27 24.61
N LYS A 79 15.51 -7.90 25.88
CA LYS A 79 15.44 -8.81 27.03
C LYS A 79 14.04 -9.43 27.07
N SER A 80 13.85 -10.46 26.26
CA SER A 80 12.69 -11.33 26.25
C SER A 80 13.09 -12.57 27.05
N ASP A 81 12.28 -12.97 28.04
CA ASP A 81 12.41 -14.25 28.76
C ASP A 81 12.19 -15.49 27.84
N ARG A 82 12.32 -15.33 26.51
CA ARG A 82 12.12 -16.38 25.51
C ARG A 82 13.43 -16.66 24.79
N ASP A 83 13.72 -17.95 24.60
CA ASP A 83 14.88 -18.50 23.87
C ASP A 83 14.87 -18.21 22.35
N SER A 84 14.09 -17.24 21.88
CA SER A 84 13.93 -16.90 20.47
C SER A 84 14.50 -15.51 20.15
N SER A 85 15.42 -15.47 19.19
CA SER A 85 15.90 -14.21 18.60
C SER A 85 15.04 -13.85 17.39
N ILE A 86 14.52 -12.63 17.35
CA ILE A 86 13.78 -12.09 16.19
C ILE A 86 14.75 -11.48 15.18
N PHE A 87 14.54 -11.74 13.89
CA PHE A 87 15.28 -11.12 12.79
C PHE A 87 14.63 -9.78 12.39
N TYR A 88 15.31 -8.67 12.67
CA TYR A 88 14.79 -7.31 12.39
C TYR A 88 15.14 -6.76 11.00
N ASP A 89 16.04 -7.43 10.29
CA ASP A 89 16.43 -7.19 8.90
C ASP A 89 15.54 -7.93 7.89
N VAL A 90 14.64 -8.78 8.39
CA VAL A 90 13.63 -9.46 7.58
C VAL A 90 12.36 -8.63 7.58
N HIS A 91 11.87 -8.31 6.39
CA HIS A 91 10.66 -7.52 6.19
C HIS A 91 9.60 -8.33 5.44
N ILE A 92 8.33 -8.04 5.73
CA ILE A 92 7.18 -8.63 5.05
C ILE A 92 6.24 -7.53 4.57
N PHE A 93 5.51 -7.80 3.49
CA PHE A 93 4.36 -6.98 3.11
C PHE A 93 3.11 -7.54 3.80
N TYR A 94 2.40 -6.67 4.52
CA TYR A 94 1.22 -7.03 5.30
C TYR A 94 0.07 -6.08 4.96
N TYR A 95 -1.10 -6.63 4.65
CA TYR A 95 -2.26 -5.88 4.15
C TYR A 95 -3.40 -5.90 5.17
N LEU A 96 -3.93 -4.72 5.49
CA LEU A 96 -4.97 -4.50 6.51
C LEU A 96 -6.35 -4.16 5.90
N TRP A 97 -6.58 -4.54 4.65
CA TRP A 97 -7.75 -4.12 3.86
C TRP A 97 -8.89 -5.14 3.77
N TYR A 98 -8.87 -6.20 4.59
CA TYR A 98 -9.90 -7.24 4.58
C TYR A 98 -11.01 -6.96 5.59
N GLY A 99 -12.25 -7.33 5.27
CA GLY A 99 -13.40 -7.11 6.15
C GLY A 99 -14.45 -8.21 6.05
N SER A 100 -15.17 -8.46 7.15
CA SER A 100 -16.19 -9.51 7.26
C SER A 100 -17.54 -8.94 7.71
N PRO A 101 -18.69 -9.56 7.39
CA PRO A 101 -20.01 -9.06 7.77
C PRO A 101 -20.22 -8.86 9.27
N SER A 102 -19.60 -9.70 10.10
CA SER A 102 -19.72 -9.62 11.57
C SER A 102 -19.03 -8.39 12.18
N MET A 103 -17.93 -7.92 11.57
CA MET A 103 -17.14 -6.79 12.10
C MET A 103 -17.31 -5.50 11.29
N ASP A 104 -17.58 -5.63 9.98
CA ASP A 104 -17.54 -4.53 9.00
C ASP A 104 -18.87 -4.31 8.27
N ASN A 105 -19.92 -5.05 8.65
CA ASN A 105 -21.27 -5.07 8.04
C ASN A 105 -21.34 -5.59 6.60
N LYS A 106 -20.19 -5.83 5.95
CA LYS A 106 -20.07 -6.40 4.62
C LYS A 106 -18.71 -7.06 4.46
N TYR A 107 -18.58 -7.90 3.44
CA TYR A 107 -17.26 -8.29 2.97
C TYR A 107 -16.53 -7.08 2.37
N ILE A 108 -15.24 -7.00 2.64
CA ILE A 108 -14.34 -6.02 2.03
C ILE A 108 -13.13 -6.79 1.50
N HIS A 109 -12.79 -6.54 0.24
CA HIS A 109 -11.69 -7.17 -0.49
C HIS A 109 -11.88 -8.67 -0.77
N TRP A 110 -12.57 -9.44 0.09
CA TRP A 110 -12.95 -10.82 -0.20
C TRP A 110 -13.93 -10.93 -1.37
N ASP A 111 -14.79 -9.92 -1.54
CA ASP A 111 -15.79 -9.80 -2.61
C ASP A 111 -15.28 -8.98 -3.81
N HIS A 112 -13.95 -8.95 -4.04
CA HIS A 112 -13.34 -8.11 -5.08
C HIS A 112 -13.99 -8.35 -6.47
N PRO A 113 -14.17 -7.31 -7.29
CA PRO A 113 -14.68 -7.50 -8.65
C PRO A 113 -13.66 -8.25 -9.52
N LEU A 114 -14.16 -9.07 -10.44
CA LEU A 114 -13.32 -9.65 -11.48
C LEU A 114 -12.83 -8.52 -12.40
N VAL A 115 -11.51 -8.41 -12.53
CA VAL A 115 -10.89 -7.36 -13.35
C VAL A 115 -11.02 -7.77 -14.82
N PRO A 116 -11.73 -6.99 -15.65
CA PRO A 116 -11.88 -7.33 -17.06
C PRO A 116 -10.54 -7.22 -17.79
N HIS A 117 -10.37 -8.06 -18.80
CA HIS A 117 -9.26 -7.89 -19.74
C HIS A 117 -9.36 -6.52 -20.43
N TRP A 118 -8.21 -5.90 -20.73
CA TRP A 118 -8.15 -4.55 -21.29
C TRP A 118 -8.77 -4.43 -22.70
N ASP A 119 -8.67 -5.49 -23.52
CA ASP A 119 -9.41 -5.62 -24.79
C ASP A 119 -10.84 -6.12 -24.53
N PRO A 120 -11.88 -5.32 -24.86
CA PRO A 120 -13.29 -5.69 -24.67
C PRO A 120 -13.68 -6.99 -25.37
N LYS A 121 -13.07 -7.33 -26.52
CA LYS A 121 -13.38 -8.56 -27.25
C LYS A 121 -12.97 -9.78 -26.45
N ASN A 122 -11.79 -9.73 -25.84
CA ASN A 122 -11.30 -10.81 -24.98
C ASN A 122 -12.05 -10.81 -23.65
N ALA A 123 -12.37 -9.64 -23.09
CA ALA A 123 -13.11 -9.53 -21.82
C ALA A 123 -14.50 -10.19 -21.87
N ALA A 124 -15.16 -10.19 -23.03
CA ALA A 124 -16.46 -10.85 -23.22
C ALA A 124 -16.40 -12.38 -23.10
N SER A 125 -15.22 -12.98 -23.26
CA SER A 125 -15.02 -14.44 -23.14
C SER A 125 -14.69 -14.92 -21.73
N HIS A 126 -14.48 -14.00 -20.78
CA HIS A 126 -14.13 -14.31 -19.39
C HIS A 126 -15.29 -14.07 -18.43
N ALA A 127 -15.23 -14.68 -17.25
CA ALA A 127 -16.18 -14.44 -16.18
C ALA A 127 -16.17 -12.95 -15.77
N GLN A 128 -17.34 -12.44 -15.42
CA GLN A 128 -17.56 -11.05 -15.01
C GLN A 128 -18.35 -11.01 -13.71
N GLY A 129 -18.30 -9.89 -13.01
CA GLY A 129 -19.03 -9.68 -11.76
C GLY A 129 -18.11 -9.55 -10.55
N ARG A 130 -18.56 -10.06 -9.41
CA ARG A 130 -17.84 -10.03 -8.13
C ARG A 130 -17.87 -11.42 -7.51
N HIS A 131 -16.84 -11.71 -6.73
CA HIS A 131 -16.85 -12.89 -5.86
C HIS A 131 -17.97 -12.80 -4.81
N THR A 132 -18.52 -13.94 -4.41
CA THR A 132 -19.61 -14.06 -3.40
C THR A 132 -19.17 -14.88 -2.18
N PRO A 133 -18.48 -14.26 -1.20
CA PRO A 133 -18.04 -14.97 0.00
C PRO A 133 -19.21 -15.48 0.85
N PRO A 134 -19.03 -16.56 1.65
CA PRO A 134 -17.73 -17.12 2.02
C PRO A 134 -17.19 -18.20 1.09
N GLU A 135 -18.01 -18.92 0.32
CA GLU A 135 -17.54 -20.05 -0.50
C GLU A 135 -16.76 -19.61 -1.75
N ASP A 136 -17.06 -18.42 -2.28
CA ASP A 136 -16.40 -17.82 -3.45
C ASP A 136 -15.71 -16.51 -3.03
N ILE A 137 -14.40 -16.57 -2.79
CA ILE A 137 -13.58 -15.41 -2.42
C ILE A 137 -12.64 -15.01 -3.56
N ALA A 138 -12.21 -13.75 -3.56
CA ALA A 138 -11.24 -13.19 -4.49
C ALA A 138 -9.79 -13.65 -4.24
N SER A 139 -9.58 -14.97 -4.24
CA SER A 139 -8.28 -15.61 -4.06
C SER A 139 -8.32 -17.01 -4.64
N SER A 140 -7.22 -17.44 -5.27
CA SER A 140 -7.05 -18.85 -5.67
C SER A 140 -6.80 -19.80 -4.50
N PHE A 141 -6.52 -19.27 -3.31
CA PHE A 141 -6.29 -20.01 -2.08
C PHE A 141 -7.28 -19.58 -0.99
N TYR A 142 -7.67 -20.51 -0.12
CA TYR A 142 -8.58 -20.24 0.98
C TYR A 142 -7.80 -20.10 2.31
N PRO A 143 -7.92 -18.98 3.04
CA PRO A 143 -7.23 -18.79 4.31
C PRO A 143 -7.83 -19.71 5.40
N GLU A 144 -6.98 -20.27 6.26
CA GLU A 144 -7.42 -21.10 7.40
C GLU A 144 -8.36 -20.36 8.36
N LEU A 145 -8.13 -19.05 8.55
CA LEU A 145 -8.98 -18.17 9.35
C LEU A 145 -10.30 -17.77 8.65
N GLY A 146 -10.55 -18.26 7.43
CA GLY A 146 -11.70 -17.87 6.61
C GLY A 146 -11.65 -16.41 6.14
N PRO A 147 -12.74 -15.87 5.56
CA PRO A 147 -12.82 -14.48 5.11
C PRO A 147 -12.94 -13.54 6.32
N TYR A 148 -11.81 -13.32 6.98
CA TYR A 148 -11.68 -12.58 8.23
C TYR A 148 -11.78 -11.06 8.04
N SER A 149 -11.92 -10.33 9.16
CA SER A 149 -11.73 -8.89 9.20
C SER A 149 -10.34 -8.54 9.69
N SER A 150 -9.64 -7.64 8.98
CA SER A 150 -8.36 -7.07 9.44
C SER A 150 -8.52 -6.21 10.71
N ARG A 151 -9.77 -5.88 11.10
CA ARG A 151 -10.09 -5.13 12.31
C ARG A 151 -10.40 -6.03 13.51
N ASP A 152 -10.46 -7.35 13.32
CA ASP A 152 -10.67 -8.29 14.42
C ASP A 152 -9.36 -8.46 15.22
N PRO A 153 -9.35 -8.11 16.53
CA PRO A 153 -8.16 -8.28 17.37
C PRO A 153 -7.66 -9.72 17.43
N LYS A 154 -8.56 -10.72 17.38
CA LYS A 154 -8.16 -12.14 17.43
C LYS A 154 -7.40 -12.56 16.17
N VAL A 155 -7.78 -12.01 15.03
CA VAL A 155 -7.10 -12.23 13.75
C VAL A 155 -5.72 -11.58 13.78
N LEU A 156 -5.61 -10.35 14.30
CA LEU A 156 -4.33 -9.67 14.47
C LEU A 156 -3.40 -10.43 15.40
N GLU A 157 -3.89 -10.91 16.55
CA GLU A 157 -3.11 -11.76 17.46
C GLU A 157 -2.61 -13.03 16.77
N SER A 158 -3.47 -13.72 16.01
CA SER A 158 -3.08 -14.91 15.24
C SER A 158 -2.00 -14.59 14.19
N HIS A 159 -2.15 -13.51 13.43
CA HIS A 159 -1.15 -13.10 12.44
C HIS A 159 0.19 -12.73 13.10
N MET A 160 0.18 -12.02 14.23
CA MET A 160 1.43 -11.68 14.93
C MET A 160 2.13 -12.93 15.48
N ALA A 161 1.39 -13.94 15.95
CA ALA A 161 1.96 -15.22 16.35
C ALA A 161 2.58 -15.98 15.15
N GLN A 162 1.93 -15.96 13.99
CA GLN A 162 2.48 -16.54 12.75
C GLN A 162 3.76 -15.83 12.30
N ILE A 163 3.80 -14.49 12.41
CA ILE A 163 4.98 -13.67 12.09
C ILE A 163 6.12 -13.97 13.07
N GLU A 164 5.84 -14.04 14.38
CA GLU A 164 6.84 -14.42 15.39
C GLU A 164 7.44 -15.80 15.08
N ALA A 165 6.60 -16.78 14.75
CA ALA A 165 7.04 -18.12 14.39
C ALA A 165 7.89 -18.15 13.11
N ALA A 166 7.60 -17.29 12.13
CA ALA A 166 8.35 -17.20 10.88
C ALA A 166 9.66 -16.40 11.02
N ALA A 167 9.71 -15.41 11.91
CA ALA A 167 10.81 -14.47 12.06
C ALA A 167 11.73 -14.77 13.25
N SER A 168 11.53 -15.88 13.95
CA SER A 168 12.37 -16.29 15.08
C SER A 168 13.31 -17.46 14.73
N ALA A 169 14.55 -17.37 15.23
CA ALA A 169 15.41 -18.53 15.38
C ALA A 169 15.27 -19.08 16.80
N GLY A 170 14.62 -20.24 16.92
CA GLY A 170 14.47 -20.98 18.17
C GLY A 170 14.16 -22.44 17.87
N ASN A 171 14.46 -23.34 18.80
CA ASN A 171 14.32 -24.80 18.67
C ASN A 171 12.84 -25.25 18.74
N HIS A 172 11.97 -24.61 17.96
CA HIS A 172 10.58 -24.98 17.84
C HIS A 172 10.50 -26.25 17.00
N SER A 173 10.22 -27.38 17.67
CA SER A 173 9.61 -28.53 17.02
C SER A 173 8.50 -28.02 16.11
N ARG A 174 8.63 -28.27 14.80
CA ARG A 174 7.66 -27.83 13.79
C ARG A 174 6.25 -28.13 14.29
N PRO A 175 5.32 -27.16 14.32
CA PRO A 175 3.92 -27.49 14.52
C PRO A 175 3.52 -28.52 13.44
N GLU A 176 2.99 -29.64 13.90
CA GLU A 176 2.48 -30.71 13.04
C GLU A 176 1.20 -30.19 12.39
N TRP A 177 1.34 -29.56 11.22
CA TRP A 177 0.19 -29.10 10.43
C TRP A 177 -0.55 -30.33 9.93
N LYS A 178 -1.61 -30.73 10.64
CA LYS A 178 -2.57 -31.71 10.15
C LYS A 178 -3.44 -31.02 9.09
N ILE A 179 -3.15 -31.34 7.84
CA ILE A 179 -4.09 -31.13 6.75
C ILE A 179 -5.20 -32.17 6.97
N THR A 180 -6.32 -31.75 7.57
CA THR A 180 -7.56 -32.53 7.61
C THR A 180 -8.35 -32.36 6.33
#